data_AF-A0A368P602-F1
#
_entry.id   AF-A0A368P602-F1
#
_cell.length_a   1.000
_cell.length_b   1.000
_cell.length_c   1.000
_cell.angle_alpha   90.00
_cell.angle_beta   90.00
_cell.angle_gamma   90.00
#
_symmetry.space_group_name_H-M   'P 1'
#
loop_
_entity.id
_entity.type
_entity.pdbx_description
1 polymer ?
#
loop_
_entity_poly.entity_id
_entity_poly.type
_entity_poly.pdbx_seq_one_letter_code
_entity_poly.pdbx_strand_id
1 'polypeptide(L)'
;MITSIVSSLYYGFDTFNFLKGILYFTKPILMILVGYAFCLKINNKDFIFKFLIYFSILLALSHIFIVIKWFYLEDISVNYLRYLGGKSNLIEFFGLIFLLSRNKLKLFFLNKNFVSIGVIILTISFVFYFSRTQFVALIIFMFCIYGYTRLNTKSILIGVSSIFSIILLFVILHSVNLDRNSTGVEGFLYKLKVAPSEIFNADINIENHAELWDKWRGFEAKKAIDQISERGTFAVIFGAGIGSLVDLDIDFAIQGIDSKLIPIIHNGYILVYFKAGLLGVFFYLVFIARLYSKTYAKSINNGYLETINNLVGGFAFYLLFTSLIISGIYNVNSLLPFILGYFLCVNHLTNLNRI
;
A
#
# COMPACT_ATOMS: atom_id res chain seq x y z
N MET A 1 -9.00 16.73 4.76
CA MET A 1 -8.74 17.41 6.06
C MET A 1 -9.65 18.61 6.24
N ILE A 2 -9.65 19.61 5.35
CA ILE A 2 -10.56 20.77 5.48
C ILE A 2 -12.02 20.31 5.47
N THR A 3 -12.43 19.50 4.49
CA THR A 3 -13.80 18.98 4.39
C THR A 3 -14.23 18.20 5.64
N SER A 4 -13.36 17.33 6.15
CA SER A 4 -13.60 16.57 7.38
C SER A 4 -13.66 17.44 8.65
N ILE A 5 -12.94 18.57 8.70
CA ILE A 5 -13.02 19.53 9.82
C ILE A 5 -14.36 20.27 9.77
N VAL A 6 -14.78 20.72 8.57
CA VAL A 6 -16.10 21.35 8.36
C VAL A 6 -17.21 20.40 8.81
N SER A 7 -17.15 19.12 8.42
CA SER A 7 -18.12 18.12 8.84
C SER A 7 -18.11 17.89 10.36
N SER A 8 -16.93 17.81 10.99
CA SER A 8 -16.84 17.71 12.44
C SER A 8 -17.47 18.90 13.16
N LEU A 9 -17.26 20.13 12.67
CA LEU A 9 -17.88 21.32 13.26
C LEU A 9 -19.41 21.31 13.11
N TYR A 10 -19.92 20.78 11.99
CA TYR A 10 -21.36 20.68 11.73
C TYR A 10 -22.06 19.65 12.64
N TYR A 11 -21.51 18.44 12.77
CA TYR A 11 -22.12 17.36 13.57
C TYR A 11 -21.75 17.39 15.06
N GLY A 12 -20.81 18.26 15.45
CA GLY A 12 -20.14 18.18 16.74
C GLY A 12 -19.11 17.05 16.78
N PHE A 13 -18.19 17.13 17.72
CA PHE A 13 -17.13 16.13 17.87
C PHE A 13 -16.72 15.93 19.33
N ASP A 14 -16.32 14.71 19.64
CA ASP A 14 -15.54 14.43 20.84
C ASP A 14 -14.10 14.94 20.66
N THR A 15 -13.61 15.72 21.62
CA THR A 15 -12.32 16.40 21.54
C THR A 15 -11.16 15.42 21.37
N PHE A 16 -11.18 14.30 22.10
CA PHE A 16 -10.10 13.32 22.04
C PHE A 16 -10.03 12.67 20.65
N ASN A 17 -11.17 12.18 20.14
CA ASN A 17 -11.24 11.56 18.82
C ASN A 17 -10.98 12.56 17.69
N PHE A 18 -11.36 13.82 17.86
CA PHE A 18 -11.05 14.89 16.92
C PHE A 18 -9.54 15.15 16.81
N LEU A 19 -8.85 15.33 17.94
CA LEU A 19 -7.39 15.52 17.97
C LEU A 19 -6.65 14.30 17.42
N LYS A 20 -7.08 13.10 17.83
CA LYS A 20 -6.56 11.83 17.29
C LYS A 20 -6.74 11.76 15.77
N GLY A 21 -7.91 12.15 15.26
CA GLY A 21 -8.19 12.24 13.83
C GLY A 21 -7.28 13.22 13.09
N ILE A 22 -7.04 14.41 13.65
CA ILE A 22 -6.10 15.40 13.10
C ILE A 22 -4.71 14.79 12.97
N LEU A 23 -4.18 14.17 14.03
CA LEU A 23 -2.85 13.56 14.01
C LEU A 23 -2.74 12.49 12.92
N TYR A 24 -3.75 11.61 12.79
CA TYR A 24 -3.74 10.57 11.76
C TYR A 24 -3.77 11.11 10.34
N PHE A 25 -4.65 12.07 10.05
CA PHE A 25 -4.80 12.60 8.69
C PHE A 25 -3.68 13.58 8.30
N THR A 26 -3.03 14.20 9.28
CA THR A 26 -1.89 15.10 9.05
C THR A 26 -0.57 14.33 8.94
N LYS A 27 -0.45 13.14 9.56
CA LYS A 27 0.76 12.31 9.52
C LYS A 27 1.32 12.11 8.11
N PRO A 28 0.56 11.71 7.08
CA PRO A 28 1.09 11.56 5.73
C PRO A 28 1.69 12.85 5.16
N ILE A 29 1.05 13.99 5.42
CA ILE A 29 1.51 15.31 4.95
C ILE A 29 2.83 15.64 5.62
N LEU A 30 2.91 15.51 6.95
CA LEU A 30 4.14 15.76 7.70
C LEU A 30 5.26 14.83 7.24
N MET A 31 4.99 13.55 7.03
CA MET A 31 5.99 12.59 6.58
C MET A 31 6.52 12.92 5.18
N ILE A 32 5.67 13.36 4.24
CA ILE A 32 6.10 13.85 2.93
C ILE A 32 7.01 15.09 3.09
N LEU A 33 6.61 16.06 3.91
CA LEU A 33 7.40 17.27 4.16
C LEU A 33 8.76 16.95 4.80
N VAL A 34 8.78 16.06 5.78
CA VAL A 34 10.01 15.60 6.45
C VAL A 34 10.92 14.88 5.45
N GLY A 35 10.39 13.96 4.63
CA GLY A 35 11.18 13.30 3.58
C GLY A 35 11.76 14.28 2.57
N TYR A 36 10.98 15.28 2.16
CA TYR A 36 11.42 16.34 1.26
C TYR A 36 12.53 17.19 1.88
N ALA A 37 12.33 17.68 3.11
CA ALA A 37 13.31 18.48 3.84
C ALA A 37 14.61 17.71 4.12
N PHE A 38 14.50 16.42 4.42
CA PHE A 38 15.64 15.53 4.62
C PHE A 38 16.48 15.39 3.35
N CYS A 39 15.84 15.26 2.18
CA CYS A 39 16.54 15.27 0.89
C CYS A 39 17.26 16.60 0.63
N LEU A 40 16.63 17.75 0.91
CA LEU A 40 17.29 19.07 0.75
C LEU A 40 18.57 19.22 1.58
N LYS A 41 18.62 18.60 2.76
CA LYS A 41 19.79 18.65 3.64
C LYS A 41 20.90 17.71 3.19
N ILE A 42 20.55 16.62 2.53
CA ILE A 42 21.52 15.61 2.08
C ILE A 42 21.97 15.95 0.67
N ASN A 43 23.20 16.45 0.55
CA ASN A 43 23.81 16.80 -0.73
C ASN A 43 24.29 15.56 -1.53
N ASN A 44 23.49 14.50 -1.59
CA ASN A 44 23.82 13.26 -2.27
C ASN A 44 22.55 12.51 -2.72
N LYS A 45 22.29 12.48 -4.04
CA LYS A 45 21.13 11.77 -4.63
C LYS A 45 21.13 10.26 -4.39
N ASP A 46 22.29 9.65 -4.22
CA ASP A 46 22.42 8.20 -4.06
C ASP A 46 22.14 7.77 -2.61
N PHE A 47 22.07 8.72 -1.66
CA PHE A 47 21.94 8.41 -0.24
C PHE A 47 20.71 7.55 0.05
N ILE A 48 19.52 7.94 -0.45
CA ILE A 48 18.29 7.20 -0.17
C ILE A 48 18.32 5.79 -0.75
N PHE A 49 18.93 5.62 -1.93
CA PHE A 49 19.10 4.32 -2.56
C PHE A 49 20.04 3.44 -1.74
N LYS A 50 21.18 3.98 -1.31
CA LYS A 50 22.13 3.28 -0.42
C LYS A 50 21.44 2.87 0.87
N PHE A 51 20.81 3.81 1.56
CA PHE A 51 20.13 3.58 2.83
C PHE A 51 19.09 2.46 2.69
N LEU A 52 18.17 2.57 1.72
CA LEU A 52 17.12 1.57 1.54
C LEU A 52 17.67 0.20 1.13
N ILE A 53 18.71 0.13 0.28
CA ILE A 53 19.31 -1.13 -0.14
C ILE A 53 20.06 -1.81 1.02
N TYR A 54 20.98 -1.11 1.69
CA TYR A 54 21.75 -1.73 2.79
C TYR A 54 20.86 -2.11 3.96
N PHE A 55 19.92 -1.24 4.32
CA PHE A 55 18.99 -1.52 5.42
C PHE A 55 18.00 -2.62 5.05
N SER A 56 17.57 -2.71 3.78
CA SER A 56 16.74 -3.84 3.32
C SER A 56 17.43 -5.19 3.49
N ILE A 57 18.71 -5.30 3.16
CA ILE A 57 19.45 -6.56 3.29
C ILE A 57 19.57 -6.97 4.77
N LEU A 58 19.83 -6.00 5.66
CA LEU A 58 19.88 -6.26 7.11
C LEU A 58 18.54 -6.76 7.66
N LEU A 59 17.43 -6.14 7.26
CA LEU A 59 16.09 -6.56 7.67
C LEU A 59 15.73 -7.94 7.10
N ALA A 60 16.07 -8.20 5.83
CA ALA A 60 15.83 -9.48 5.19
C ALA A 60 16.60 -10.63 5.85
N LEU A 61 17.86 -10.41 6.21
CA LEU A 61 18.65 -11.39 6.97
C LEU A 61 18.02 -11.69 8.34
N SER A 62 17.53 -10.65 9.02
CA SER A 62 16.83 -10.80 10.32
C SER A 62 15.52 -11.57 10.16
N HIS A 63 14.74 -11.26 9.12
CA HIS A 63 13.49 -11.96 8.82
C HIS A 63 13.73 -13.43 8.46
N ILE A 64 14.69 -13.73 7.57
CA ILE A 64 15.06 -15.10 7.21
C ILE A 64 15.51 -15.88 8.45
N PHE A 65 16.31 -15.27 9.33
CA PHE A 65 16.73 -15.90 10.58
C PHE A 65 15.53 -16.27 11.47
N ILE A 66 14.56 -15.35 11.63
CA ILE A 66 13.32 -15.63 12.38
C ILE A 66 12.55 -16.80 11.74
N VAL A 67 12.35 -16.77 10.42
CA VAL A 67 11.62 -17.82 9.69
C VAL A 67 12.28 -19.18 9.85
N ILE A 68 13.61 -19.26 9.65
CA ILE A 68 14.36 -20.52 9.79
C ILE A 68 14.30 -21.04 11.23
N LYS A 69 14.49 -20.17 12.22
CA LYS A 69 14.45 -20.56 13.64
C LYS A 69 13.12 -21.22 13.98
N TRP A 70 12.01 -20.65 13.56
CA TRP A 70 10.68 -21.15 13.89
C TRP A 70 10.30 -22.37 13.06
N PHE A 71 10.68 -22.42 11.78
CA PHE A 71 10.44 -23.59 10.93
C PHE A 71 11.13 -24.87 11.44
N TYR A 72 12.28 -24.74 12.12
CA TYR A 72 12.99 -25.89 12.68
C TYR A 72 12.39 -26.40 14.00
N LEU A 73 11.69 -25.56 14.75
CA LEU A 73 11.26 -25.86 16.13
C LEU A 73 9.86 -26.46 16.21
N GLU A 74 8.98 -26.17 15.25
CA GLU A 74 7.57 -26.55 15.28
C GLU A 74 7.02 -26.80 13.87
N ASP A 75 5.99 -27.62 13.74
CA ASP A 75 5.26 -27.87 12.48
C ASP A 75 4.28 -26.71 12.22
N ILE A 76 4.83 -25.57 11.80
CA ILE A 76 4.14 -24.28 11.84
C ILE A 76 3.33 -23.99 10.56
N SER A 77 2.08 -23.56 10.75
CA SER A 77 1.27 -22.99 9.67
C SER A 77 1.82 -21.65 9.14
N VAL A 78 1.68 -21.39 7.83
CA VAL A 78 2.08 -20.12 7.19
C VAL A 78 1.50 -18.89 7.90
N ASN A 79 0.29 -18.99 8.44
CA ASN A 79 -0.35 -17.88 9.17
C ASN A 79 0.40 -17.52 10.46
N TYR A 80 0.92 -18.51 11.17
CA TYR A 80 1.66 -18.29 12.41
C TYR A 80 3.08 -17.77 12.14
N LEU A 81 3.76 -18.25 11.08
CA LEU A 81 5.01 -17.63 10.61
C LEU A 81 4.84 -16.14 10.29
N ARG A 82 3.74 -15.78 9.62
CA ARG A 82 3.40 -14.38 9.32
C ARG A 82 3.02 -13.56 10.56
N TYR A 83 2.54 -14.20 11.61
CA TYR A 83 2.25 -13.55 12.89
C TYR A 83 3.57 -13.17 13.59
N LEU A 84 4.54 -14.09 13.61
CA LEU A 84 5.84 -13.90 14.26
C LEU A 84 6.83 -13.04 13.45
N GLY A 85 7.01 -13.34 12.16
CA GLY A 85 7.96 -12.68 11.26
C GLY A 85 7.43 -11.39 10.60
N GLY A 86 6.14 -11.11 10.77
CA GLY A 86 5.46 -9.99 10.14
C GLY A 86 4.85 -10.32 8.77
N LYS A 87 3.99 -9.42 8.29
CA LYS A 87 3.16 -9.65 7.11
C LYS A 87 3.75 -9.08 5.81
N SER A 88 4.70 -8.15 5.92
CA SER A 88 5.33 -7.40 4.81
C SER A 88 6.37 -6.42 5.34
N ASN A 89 7.35 -6.07 4.52
CA ASN A 89 8.30 -4.98 4.82
C ASN A 89 8.47 -4.04 3.62
N LEU A 90 8.18 -2.75 3.82
CA LEU A 90 8.25 -1.74 2.76
C LEU A 90 9.70 -1.38 2.37
N ILE A 91 10.64 -1.46 3.31
CA ILE A 91 12.05 -1.17 3.07
C ILE A 91 12.65 -2.29 2.20
N GLU A 92 12.36 -3.55 2.53
CA GLU A 92 12.75 -4.70 1.72
C GLU A 92 12.16 -4.64 0.31
N PHE A 93 10.89 -4.25 0.21
CA PHE A 93 10.23 -4.02 -1.06
C PHE A 93 10.96 -3.00 -1.95
N PHE A 94 11.30 -1.81 -1.43
CA PHE A 94 12.04 -0.81 -2.21
C PHE A 94 13.48 -1.23 -2.48
N GLY A 95 14.16 -1.87 -1.53
CA GLY A 95 15.50 -2.41 -1.72
C GLY A 95 15.57 -3.40 -2.89
N LEU A 96 14.61 -4.33 -2.96
CA LEU A 96 14.51 -5.30 -4.05
C LEU A 96 14.26 -4.62 -5.39
N ILE A 97 13.30 -3.69 -5.45
CA ILE A 97 12.99 -2.90 -6.66
C ILE A 97 14.24 -2.18 -7.18
N PHE A 98 15.01 -1.55 -6.28
CA PHE A 98 16.17 -0.77 -6.68
C PHE A 98 17.33 -1.64 -7.16
N LEU A 99 17.56 -2.79 -6.54
CA LEU A 99 18.55 -3.74 -7.05
C LEU A 99 18.15 -4.30 -8.43
N LEU A 100 16.90 -4.72 -8.61
CA LEU A 100 16.37 -5.20 -9.89
C LEU A 100 16.39 -4.11 -10.98
N SER A 101 16.28 -2.84 -10.59
CA SER A 101 16.27 -1.68 -11.49
C SER A 101 17.59 -0.92 -11.53
N ARG A 102 18.70 -1.52 -11.05
CA ARG A 102 20.02 -0.88 -10.92
C ARG A 102 20.43 -0.07 -12.14
N ASN A 103 20.31 -0.63 -13.33
CA ASN A 103 20.76 -0.01 -14.57
C ASN A 103 19.90 1.22 -14.94
N LYS A 104 18.58 1.14 -14.75
CA LYS A 104 17.64 2.25 -15.02
C LYS A 104 17.82 3.41 -14.03
N LEU A 105 18.11 3.07 -12.77
CA LEU A 105 18.36 4.03 -11.69
C LEU A 105 19.82 4.52 -11.66
N LYS A 106 20.68 4.04 -12.56
CA LYS A 106 22.12 4.37 -12.64
C LYS A 106 22.88 4.12 -11.33
N LEU A 107 22.52 3.07 -10.57
CA LEU A 107 23.14 2.71 -9.29
C LEU A 107 24.49 1.98 -9.48
N PHE A 108 25.41 2.60 -10.22
CA PHE A 108 26.67 1.98 -10.62
C PHE A 108 27.70 1.88 -9.49
N PHE A 109 27.49 2.59 -8.37
CA PHE A 109 28.30 2.45 -7.16
C PHE A 109 28.21 1.05 -6.53
N LEU A 110 27.19 0.26 -6.88
CA LEU A 110 27.05 -1.12 -6.44
C LEU A 110 27.79 -2.07 -7.39
N ASN A 111 28.63 -2.94 -6.83
CA ASN A 111 29.30 -3.99 -7.60
C ASN A 111 28.28 -5.08 -8.03
N LYS A 112 28.58 -5.82 -9.11
CA LYS A 112 27.64 -6.81 -9.68
C LYS A 112 27.37 -7.98 -8.71
N ASN A 113 28.38 -8.43 -7.97
CA ASN A 113 28.25 -9.55 -7.05
C ASN A 113 27.33 -9.23 -5.87
N PHE A 114 27.48 -8.05 -5.26
CA PHE A 114 26.61 -7.55 -4.20
C PHE A 114 25.16 -7.44 -4.69
N VAL A 115 24.95 -6.95 -5.91
CA VAL A 115 23.61 -6.87 -6.50
C VAL A 115 23.01 -8.26 -6.65
N SER A 116 23.76 -9.22 -7.19
CA SER A 116 23.28 -10.60 -7.35
C SER A 116 22.94 -11.24 -6.01
N ILE A 117 23.83 -11.15 -5.02
CA ILE A 117 23.62 -11.71 -3.68
C ILE A 117 22.45 -11.01 -2.98
N GLY A 118 22.41 -9.69 -3.03
CA GLY A 118 21.34 -8.89 -2.43
C GLY A 118 19.98 -9.20 -3.03
N VAL A 119 19.88 -9.37 -4.36
CA VAL A 119 18.63 -9.80 -5.02
C VAL A 119 18.20 -11.18 -4.53
N ILE A 120 19.11 -12.14 -4.39
CA ILE A 120 18.78 -13.49 -3.90
C ILE A 120 18.24 -13.40 -2.47
N ILE A 121 18.96 -12.76 -1.56
CA ILE A 121 18.56 -12.62 -0.15
C ILE A 121 17.19 -11.94 -0.04
N LEU A 122 17.01 -10.79 -0.72
CA LEU A 122 15.76 -10.04 -0.67
C LEU A 122 14.61 -10.82 -1.30
N THR A 123 14.84 -11.55 -2.39
CA THR A 123 13.79 -12.36 -3.03
C THR A 123 13.34 -13.48 -2.10
N ILE A 124 14.27 -14.18 -1.44
CA ILE A 124 13.95 -15.23 -0.47
C ILE A 124 13.11 -14.66 0.67
N SER A 125 13.56 -13.57 1.30
CA SER A 125 12.81 -12.91 2.37
C SER A 125 11.42 -12.43 1.90
N PHE A 126 11.37 -11.81 0.72
CA PHE A 126 10.15 -11.29 0.11
C PHE A 126 9.10 -12.38 -0.12
N VAL A 127 9.52 -13.55 -0.61
CA VAL A 127 8.63 -14.71 -0.80
C VAL A 127 8.12 -15.23 0.53
N PHE A 128 8.96 -15.29 1.56
CA PHE A 128 8.57 -15.76 2.90
C PHE A 128 7.61 -14.81 3.64
N TYR A 129 7.43 -13.56 3.19
CA TYR A 129 6.33 -12.73 3.67
C TYR A 129 4.96 -13.21 3.17
N PHE A 130 4.89 -14.05 2.13
CA PHE A 130 3.67 -14.56 1.50
C PHE A 130 2.63 -13.48 1.14
N SER A 131 3.06 -12.23 0.91
CA SER A 131 2.16 -11.08 0.83
C SER A 131 1.65 -10.84 -0.59
N ARG A 132 0.42 -11.29 -0.87
CA ARG A 132 -0.29 -11.07 -2.15
C ARG A 132 -0.19 -9.61 -2.64
N THR A 133 -0.42 -8.66 -1.73
CA THR A 133 -0.38 -7.22 -2.03
C THR A 133 1.00 -6.72 -2.44
N GLN A 134 2.07 -7.22 -1.81
CA GLN A 134 3.42 -6.80 -2.15
C GLN A 134 3.88 -7.38 -3.49
N PHE A 135 3.50 -8.63 -3.83
CA PHE A 135 3.80 -9.20 -5.15
C PHE A 135 3.19 -8.37 -6.28
N VAL A 136 1.91 -8.00 -6.15
CA VAL A 136 1.25 -7.13 -7.13
C VAL A 136 1.92 -5.75 -7.18
N ALA A 137 2.22 -5.16 -6.02
CA ALA A 137 2.92 -3.89 -5.93
C ALA A 137 4.30 -3.92 -6.59
N LEU A 138 5.03 -5.04 -6.50
CA LEU A 138 6.36 -5.21 -7.08
C LEU A 138 6.27 -5.14 -8.61
N ILE A 139 5.33 -5.90 -9.18
CA ILE A 139 5.07 -5.90 -10.63
C ILE A 139 4.69 -4.48 -11.10
N ILE A 140 3.78 -3.81 -10.39
CA ILE A 140 3.35 -2.44 -10.71
C ILE A 140 4.55 -1.47 -10.71
N PHE A 141 5.37 -1.47 -9.66
CA PHE A 141 6.51 -0.56 -9.56
C PHE A 141 7.56 -0.85 -10.63
N MET A 142 7.83 -2.12 -10.92
CA MET A 142 8.74 -2.50 -12.01
C MET A 142 8.20 -1.99 -13.35
N PHE A 143 6.91 -2.17 -13.66
CA PHE A 143 6.32 -1.63 -14.88
C PHE A 143 6.43 -0.11 -14.95
N CYS A 144 6.25 0.58 -13.82
CA CYS A 144 6.39 2.03 -13.76
C CYS A 144 7.83 2.48 -14.05
N ILE A 145 8.83 1.94 -13.35
CA ILE A 145 10.24 2.32 -13.52
C ILE A 145 10.71 2.12 -14.97
N TYR A 146 10.26 1.05 -15.62
CA TYR A 146 10.59 0.76 -17.01
C TYR A 146 9.76 1.57 -18.02
N GLY A 147 8.81 2.38 -17.56
CA GLY A 147 7.99 3.28 -18.39
C GLY A 147 6.80 2.61 -19.06
N TYR A 148 6.49 1.36 -18.71
CA TYR A 148 5.39 0.60 -19.32
C TYR A 148 4.00 1.05 -18.86
N THR A 149 3.89 1.95 -17.88
CA THR A 149 2.60 2.52 -17.44
C THR A 149 2.21 3.82 -18.14
N ARG A 150 3.07 4.37 -19.01
CA ARG A 150 2.69 5.50 -19.88
C ARG A 150 1.71 5.00 -20.94
N LEU A 151 0.61 5.71 -21.17
CA LEU A 151 -0.37 5.32 -22.19
C LEU A 151 0.23 5.50 -23.59
N ASN A 152 0.78 4.42 -24.12
CA ASN A 152 1.23 4.28 -25.50
C ASN A 152 0.80 2.91 -26.03
N THR A 153 0.91 2.67 -27.33
CA THR A 153 0.45 1.41 -27.97
C THR A 153 1.07 0.15 -27.35
N LYS A 154 2.38 0.17 -27.05
CA LYS A 154 3.08 -0.96 -26.40
C LYS A 154 2.56 -1.21 -24.98
N SER A 155 2.39 -0.14 -24.21
CA SER A 155 1.87 -0.18 -22.85
C SER A 155 0.42 -0.66 -22.77
N ILE A 156 -0.42 -0.25 -23.73
CA ILE A 156 -1.80 -0.75 -23.85
C ILE A 156 -1.78 -2.26 -24.14
N LEU A 157 -0.93 -2.71 -25.08
CA LEU A 157 -0.79 -4.14 -25.39
C LEU A 157 -0.35 -4.95 -24.17
N ILE A 158 0.64 -4.48 -23.42
CA ILE A 158 1.09 -5.10 -22.17
C ILE A 158 -0.05 -5.12 -21.14
N GLY A 159 -0.79 -4.02 -21.01
CA GLY A 159 -1.94 -3.93 -20.11
C GLY A 159 -3.04 -4.95 -20.44
N VAL A 160 -3.43 -5.05 -21.71
CA VAL A 160 -4.42 -6.02 -22.19
C VAL A 160 -3.93 -7.45 -21.96
N SER A 161 -2.67 -7.75 -22.29
CA SER A 161 -2.06 -9.06 -22.04
C SER A 161 -2.05 -9.42 -20.55
N SER A 162 -1.76 -8.43 -19.69
CA SER A 162 -1.77 -8.61 -18.23
C SER A 162 -3.18 -8.90 -17.71
N ILE A 163 -4.20 -8.17 -18.19
CA ILE A 163 -5.61 -8.40 -17.85
C ILE A 163 -6.05 -9.80 -18.30
N PHE A 164 -5.72 -10.17 -19.53
CA PHE A 164 -6.01 -11.52 -20.04
C PHE A 164 -5.37 -12.61 -19.19
N SER A 165 -4.11 -12.43 -18.79
CA SER A 165 -3.38 -13.36 -17.92
C SER A 165 -4.05 -13.48 -16.54
N ILE A 166 -4.54 -12.38 -15.98
CA ILE A 166 -5.27 -12.37 -14.71
C ILE A 166 -6.59 -13.13 -14.85
N ILE A 167 -7.35 -12.90 -15.93
CA ILE A 167 -8.60 -13.62 -16.20
C ILE A 167 -8.33 -15.12 -16.30
N LEU A 168 -7.32 -15.52 -17.08
CA LEU A 168 -6.94 -16.93 -17.22
C LEU A 168 -6.56 -17.56 -15.88
N LEU A 169 -5.78 -16.85 -15.05
CA LEU A 169 -5.45 -17.30 -13.70
C LEU A 169 -6.71 -17.52 -12.86
N PHE A 170 -7.68 -16.61 -12.90
CA PHE A 170 -8.93 -16.77 -12.16
C PHE A 170 -9.78 -17.93 -12.68
N VAL A 171 -9.81 -18.19 -13.98
CA VAL A 171 -10.47 -19.37 -14.56
C VAL A 171 -9.84 -20.65 -13.99
N ILE A 172 -8.51 -20.75 -13.98
CA ILE A 172 -7.78 -21.90 -13.43
C ILE A 172 -8.05 -22.07 -11.92
N LEU A 173 -8.00 -20.99 -11.15
CA LEU A 173 -8.27 -21.03 -9.70
C LEU A 173 -9.70 -21.49 -9.38
N HIS A 174 -10.67 -21.15 -10.24
CA HIS A 174 -12.06 -21.59 -10.07
C HIS A 174 -12.32 -23.01 -10.56
N SER A 175 -11.52 -23.54 -11.49
CA SER A 175 -11.61 -24.93 -11.93
C SER A 175 -11.00 -25.93 -10.93
N VAL A 176 -10.17 -25.48 -10.00
CA VAL A 176 -9.54 -26.33 -8.98
C VAL A 176 -10.30 -26.24 -7.65
N ASN A 177 -10.50 -27.40 -7.02
CA ASN A 177 -10.99 -27.50 -5.64
C ASN A 177 -9.82 -27.20 -4.70
N LEU A 178 -9.84 -26.03 -4.09
CA LEU A 178 -8.84 -25.57 -3.12
C LEU A 178 -9.48 -25.56 -1.74
N ASP A 179 -8.83 -26.18 -0.75
CA ASP A 179 -9.31 -26.18 0.63
C ASP A 179 -8.83 -24.93 1.38
N ARG A 180 -9.75 -24.31 2.13
CA ARG A 180 -9.49 -23.18 3.03
C ARG A 180 -8.50 -23.51 4.13
N ASN A 181 -8.54 -24.74 4.64
CA ASN A 181 -7.72 -25.18 5.76
C ASN A 181 -6.37 -25.78 5.33
N SER A 182 -6.13 -25.87 4.02
CA SER A 182 -4.86 -26.34 3.49
C SER A 182 -3.69 -25.41 3.87
N THR A 183 -2.52 -26.00 4.08
CA THR A 183 -1.30 -25.27 4.42
C THR A 183 -0.44 -25.02 3.18
N GLY A 184 0.55 -24.14 3.30
CA GLY A 184 1.52 -23.90 2.22
C GLY A 184 0.92 -23.24 0.97
N VAL A 185 1.22 -23.81 -0.20
CA VAL A 185 0.89 -23.24 -1.52
C VAL A 185 -0.62 -23.30 -1.79
N GLU A 186 -1.29 -24.39 -1.42
CA GLU A 186 -2.73 -24.54 -1.66
C GLU A 186 -3.52 -23.48 -0.90
N GLY A 187 -3.22 -23.26 0.38
CA GLY A 187 -3.86 -22.23 1.18
C GLY A 187 -3.57 -20.81 0.65
N PHE A 188 -2.39 -20.59 0.06
CA PHE A 188 -2.09 -19.33 -0.63
C PHE A 188 -2.94 -19.14 -1.90
N LEU A 189 -3.09 -20.19 -2.72
CA LEU A 189 -3.93 -20.17 -3.92
C LEU A 189 -5.42 -19.99 -3.57
N TYR A 190 -5.89 -20.63 -2.49
CA TYR A 190 -7.24 -20.42 -1.96
C TYR A 190 -7.46 -18.95 -1.60
N LYS A 191 -6.51 -18.34 -0.88
CA LYS A 191 -6.58 -16.91 -0.58
C LYS A 191 -6.59 -16.07 -1.86
N LEU A 192 -5.79 -16.38 -2.88
CA LEU A 192 -5.86 -15.65 -4.15
C LEU A 192 -7.25 -15.76 -4.80
N LYS A 193 -7.88 -16.94 -4.75
CA LYS A 193 -9.23 -17.17 -5.27
C LYS A 193 -10.29 -16.30 -4.58
N VAL A 194 -10.23 -16.18 -3.25
CA VAL A 194 -11.22 -15.43 -2.44
C VAL A 194 -10.92 -13.91 -2.35
N ALA A 195 -9.76 -13.46 -2.83
CA ALA A 195 -9.33 -12.06 -2.72
C ALA A 195 -10.31 -11.01 -3.30
N PRO A 196 -10.98 -11.24 -4.44
CA PRO A 196 -11.97 -10.28 -4.93
C PRO A 196 -13.20 -10.18 -4.02
N SER A 197 -13.73 -11.30 -3.54
CA SER A 197 -14.88 -11.30 -2.63
C SER A 197 -14.56 -10.66 -1.28
N GLU A 198 -13.31 -10.75 -0.83
CA GLU A 198 -12.83 -10.09 0.40
C GLU A 198 -13.00 -8.55 0.37
N ILE A 199 -12.93 -7.96 -0.83
CA ILE A 199 -12.99 -6.50 -1.05
C ILE A 199 -14.38 -6.06 -1.47
N PHE A 200 -15.04 -6.82 -2.37
CA PHE A 200 -16.25 -6.38 -3.06
C PHE A 200 -17.54 -7.01 -2.55
N ASN A 201 -17.47 -8.15 -1.83
CA ASN A 201 -18.67 -8.78 -1.27
C ASN A 201 -18.78 -8.45 0.22
N ALA A 202 -19.89 -7.81 0.59
CA ALA A 202 -20.18 -7.39 1.95
C ALA A 202 -21.45 -8.07 2.53
N ASP A 203 -21.99 -9.07 1.83
CA ASP A 203 -23.05 -9.91 2.36
C ASP A 203 -22.43 -11.03 3.17
N ILE A 204 -22.69 -10.97 4.48
CA ILE A 204 -22.03 -11.80 5.49
C ILE A 204 -23.08 -12.23 6.50
N ASN A 205 -23.08 -13.53 6.81
CA ASN A 205 -23.70 -14.00 8.04
C ASN A 205 -22.76 -13.70 9.21
N ILE A 206 -23.14 -12.73 10.05
CA ILE A 206 -22.35 -12.26 11.20
C ILE A 206 -22.09 -13.41 12.20
N GLU A 207 -22.98 -14.41 12.26
CA GLU A 207 -22.81 -15.58 13.12
C GLU A 207 -21.71 -16.53 12.61
N ASN A 208 -21.42 -16.51 11.31
CA ASN A 208 -20.35 -17.29 10.70
C ASN A 208 -19.03 -16.50 10.72
N HIS A 209 -18.32 -16.63 11.83
CA HIS A 209 -17.07 -15.92 12.10
C HIS A 209 -16.00 -16.17 11.03
N ALA A 210 -15.93 -17.39 10.49
CA ALA A 210 -14.99 -17.74 9.44
C ALA A 210 -15.22 -16.93 8.16
N GLU A 211 -16.47 -16.83 7.74
CA GLU A 211 -16.87 -16.07 6.55
C GLU A 211 -16.70 -14.56 6.77
N LEU A 212 -16.95 -14.07 7.98
CA LEU A 212 -16.73 -12.69 8.36
C LEU A 212 -15.26 -12.28 8.24
N TRP A 213 -14.32 -13.11 8.70
CA TRP A 213 -12.89 -12.84 8.55
C TRP A 213 -12.44 -12.80 7.08
N ASP A 214 -13.01 -13.67 6.24
CA ASP A 214 -12.67 -13.72 4.81
C ASP A 214 -13.22 -12.49 4.04
N LYS A 215 -14.24 -11.82 4.58
CA LYS A 215 -14.92 -10.65 3.98
C LYS A 215 -14.80 -9.37 4.82
N TRP A 216 -13.88 -9.35 5.79
CA TRP A 216 -13.77 -8.29 6.80
C TRP A 216 -13.65 -6.88 6.20
N ARG A 217 -12.86 -6.73 5.12
CA ARG A 217 -12.65 -5.44 4.46
C ARG A 217 -13.92 -4.92 3.79
N GLY A 218 -14.69 -5.81 3.15
CA GLY A 218 -15.99 -5.49 2.56
C GLY A 218 -17.02 -5.10 3.64
N PHE A 219 -17.02 -5.82 4.77
CA PHE A 219 -17.88 -5.52 5.91
C PHE A 219 -17.65 -4.11 6.47
N GLU A 220 -16.40 -3.77 6.82
CA GLU A 220 -16.02 -2.44 7.32
C GLU A 220 -16.43 -1.34 6.35
N ALA A 221 -16.22 -1.57 5.05
CA ALA A 221 -16.58 -0.62 4.00
C ALA A 221 -18.10 -0.40 3.93
N LYS A 222 -18.90 -1.47 3.96
CA LYS A 222 -20.37 -1.37 3.95
C LYS A 222 -20.89 -0.60 5.16
N LYS A 223 -20.44 -0.95 6.37
CA LYS A 223 -20.82 -0.23 7.59
C LYS A 223 -20.52 1.26 7.53
N ALA A 224 -19.36 1.64 7.02
CA ALA A 224 -19.00 3.04 6.84
C ALA A 224 -19.89 3.75 5.79
N ILE A 225 -20.24 3.09 4.69
CA ILE A 225 -21.11 3.65 3.64
C ILE A 225 -22.55 3.83 4.16
N ASP A 226 -23.08 2.82 4.86
CA ASP A 226 -24.43 2.84 5.42
C ASP A 226 -24.58 4.00 6.41
N GLN A 227 -23.64 4.14 7.35
CA GLN A 227 -23.62 5.25 8.32
C GLN A 227 -23.53 6.64 7.68
N ILE A 228 -22.85 6.79 6.55
CA ILE A 228 -22.82 8.06 5.82
C ILE A 228 -24.18 8.34 5.16
N SER A 229 -24.80 7.30 4.60
CA SER A 229 -26.09 7.41 3.92
C SER A 229 -27.20 7.77 4.91
N GLU A 230 -27.20 7.17 6.09
CA GLU A 230 -28.14 7.45 7.18
C GLU A 230 -28.01 8.87 7.74
N ARG A 231 -26.80 9.44 7.74
CA ARG A 231 -26.54 10.84 8.16
C ARG A 231 -26.99 11.88 7.13
N GLY A 232 -27.42 11.46 5.94
CA GLY A 232 -27.99 12.32 4.91
C GLY A 232 -26.97 12.99 3.98
N THR A 233 -27.49 13.80 3.05
CA THR A 233 -26.73 14.35 1.91
C THR A 233 -25.50 15.18 2.32
N PHE A 234 -25.57 15.89 3.45
CA PHE A 234 -24.42 16.65 3.94
C PHE A 234 -23.24 15.73 4.26
N ALA A 235 -23.49 14.58 4.90
CA ALA A 235 -22.45 13.58 5.18
C ALA A 235 -21.92 12.92 3.90
N VAL A 236 -22.76 12.71 2.88
CA VAL A 236 -22.29 12.19 1.58
C VAL A 236 -21.25 13.13 0.95
N ILE A 237 -21.47 14.44 1.02
CA ILE A 237 -20.59 15.44 0.38
C ILE A 237 -19.34 15.72 1.22
N PHE A 238 -19.50 15.95 2.54
CA PHE A 238 -18.44 16.42 3.43
C PHE A 238 -17.89 15.35 4.39
N GLY A 239 -18.51 14.17 4.46
CA GLY A 239 -18.17 13.07 5.35
C GLY A 239 -18.87 13.18 6.70
N ALA A 240 -18.57 12.25 7.60
CA ALA A 240 -19.00 12.21 8.99
C ALA A 240 -18.08 13.00 9.94
N GLY A 241 -16.93 13.46 9.47
CA GLY A 241 -15.98 14.28 10.23
C GLY A 241 -14.67 13.56 10.53
N ILE A 242 -13.64 14.31 10.93
CA ILE A 242 -12.29 13.76 11.14
C ILE A 242 -12.20 12.83 12.37
N GLY A 243 -12.97 13.15 13.41
CA GLY A 243 -13.04 12.40 14.67
C GLY A 243 -14.12 11.30 14.70
N SER A 244 -14.91 11.11 13.65
CA SER A 244 -15.99 10.10 13.66
C SER A 244 -15.44 8.68 13.75
N LEU A 245 -16.12 7.77 14.44
CA LEU A 245 -15.74 6.35 14.47
C LEU A 245 -16.74 5.56 13.65
N VAL A 246 -16.28 4.52 12.95
CA VAL A 246 -17.17 3.59 12.27
C VAL A 246 -17.68 2.62 13.31
N ASP A 247 -18.99 2.54 13.44
CA ASP A 247 -19.65 1.52 14.25
C ASP A 247 -19.76 0.20 13.47
N LEU A 248 -19.22 -0.89 14.02
CA LEU A 248 -19.28 -2.21 13.41
C LEU A 248 -20.54 -3.00 13.79
N ASP A 249 -21.34 -2.51 14.75
CA ASP A 249 -22.51 -3.20 15.32
C ASP A 249 -22.22 -4.58 15.93
N ILE A 250 -20.94 -4.89 16.18
CA ILE A 250 -20.48 -6.17 16.73
C ILE A 250 -19.46 -5.88 17.84
N ASP A 251 -19.69 -6.43 19.03
CA ASP A 251 -18.73 -6.38 20.13
C ASP A 251 -17.71 -7.53 20.01
N PHE A 252 -16.49 -7.20 19.58
CA PHE A 252 -15.37 -8.13 19.49
C PHE A 252 -14.49 -8.19 20.74
N ALA A 253 -14.96 -7.69 21.88
CA ALA A 253 -14.21 -7.65 23.14
C ALA A 253 -13.69 -9.03 23.60
N ILE A 254 -14.22 -10.12 23.04
CA ILE A 254 -13.82 -11.50 23.35
C ILE A 254 -12.61 -11.98 22.49
N GLN A 255 -12.21 -11.26 21.43
CA GLN A 255 -11.19 -11.73 20.46
C GLN A 255 -10.11 -10.70 20.09
N GLY A 256 -9.89 -9.68 20.93
CA GLY A 256 -8.75 -8.76 20.81
C GLY A 256 -8.95 -7.53 19.92
N ILE A 257 -10.20 -7.20 19.54
CA ILE A 257 -10.58 -5.86 19.05
C ILE A 257 -11.34 -5.19 20.20
N ASP A 258 -10.70 -4.20 20.83
CA ASP A 258 -11.16 -3.59 22.09
C ASP A 258 -12.47 -2.79 21.99
N SER A 259 -13.03 -2.58 20.79
CA SER A 259 -14.20 -1.73 20.64
C SER A 259 -15.03 -2.00 19.40
N LYS A 260 -16.36 -1.97 19.58
CA LYS A 260 -17.39 -1.85 18.53
C LYS A 260 -17.15 -0.65 17.59
N LEU A 261 -16.48 0.40 18.09
CA LEU A 261 -16.16 1.62 17.35
C LEU A 261 -14.70 1.61 16.88
N ILE A 262 -14.45 1.75 15.58
CA ILE A 262 -13.09 1.79 15.03
C ILE A 262 -12.77 3.12 14.33
N PRO A 263 -11.56 3.68 14.50
CA PRO A 263 -11.19 4.97 13.91
C PRO A 263 -10.72 4.88 12.45
N ILE A 264 -10.27 3.68 12.04
CA ILE A 264 -9.61 3.41 10.76
C ILE A 264 -10.12 2.08 10.23
N ILE A 265 -10.43 2.04 8.93
CA ILE A 265 -10.80 0.83 8.19
C ILE A 265 -9.75 0.51 7.14
N HIS A 266 -9.74 -0.73 6.64
CA HIS A 266 -8.74 -1.21 5.69
C HIS A 266 -8.88 -0.60 4.29
N ASN A 267 -10.09 -0.22 3.85
CA ASN A 267 -10.27 0.43 2.56
C ASN A 267 -10.05 1.95 2.70
N GLY A 268 -8.95 2.45 2.18
CA GLY A 268 -8.54 3.85 2.21
C GLY A 268 -9.46 4.79 1.45
N TYR A 269 -10.10 4.35 0.36
CA TYR A 269 -11.09 5.18 -0.32
C TYR A 269 -12.33 5.37 0.53
N ILE A 270 -12.82 4.28 1.14
CA ILE A 270 -13.98 4.35 2.02
C ILE A 270 -13.64 5.07 3.32
N LEU A 271 -12.41 4.96 3.82
CA LEU A 271 -11.94 5.75 4.97
C LEU A 271 -11.99 7.25 4.66
N VAL A 272 -11.48 7.66 3.51
CA VAL A 272 -11.54 9.07 3.08
C VAL A 272 -12.98 9.50 2.86
N TYR A 273 -13.82 8.67 2.23
CA TYR A 273 -15.24 8.93 2.04
C TYR A 273 -15.97 9.12 3.38
N PHE A 274 -15.78 8.20 4.32
CA PHE A 274 -16.38 8.25 5.65
C PHE A 274 -15.98 9.51 6.41
N LYS A 275 -14.69 9.89 6.36
CA LYS A 275 -14.20 11.03 7.12
C LYS A 275 -14.46 12.38 6.46
N ALA A 276 -14.39 12.43 5.13
CA ALA A 276 -14.25 13.65 4.34
C ALA A 276 -15.20 13.75 3.13
N GLY A 277 -16.07 12.76 2.93
CA GLY A 277 -17.10 12.72 1.90
C GLY A 277 -16.57 12.54 0.48
N LEU A 278 -17.46 12.66 -0.50
CA LEU A 278 -17.11 12.61 -1.92
C LEU A 278 -16.07 13.68 -2.29
N LEU A 279 -16.13 14.87 -1.67
CA LEU A 279 -15.12 15.91 -1.90
C LEU A 279 -13.73 15.47 -1.43
N GLY A 280 -13.64 14.79 -0.28
CA GLY A 280 -12.40 14.21 0.21
C GLY A 280 -11.81 13.18 -0.78
N VAL A 281 -12.65 12.27 -1.27
CA VAL A 281 -12.24 11.26 -2.26
C VAL A 281 -11.78 11.92 -3.55
N PHE A 282 -12.51 12.91 -4.05
CA PHE A 282 -12.13 13.68 -5.23
C PHE A 282 -10.73 14.29 -5.09
N PHE A 283 -10.45 15.01 -4.01
CA PHE A 283 -9.12 15.60 -3.79
C PHE A 283 -8.02 14.54 -3.62
N TYR A 284 -8.34 13.41 -3.01
CA TYR A 284 -7.40 12.29 -2.90
C TYR A 284 -7.05 11.70 -4.27
N LEU A 285 -8.05 11.52 -5.15
CA LEU A 285 -7.83 11.08 -6.53
C LEU A 285 -7.08 12.12 -7.36
N VAL A 286 -7.37 13.41 -7.18
CA VAL A 286 -6.60 14.50 -7.82
C VAL A 286 -5.14 14.45 -7.38
N PHE A 287 -4.87 14.23 -6.09
CA PHE A 287 -3.50 14.06 -5.59
C PHE A 287 -2.78 12.88 -6.28
N ILE A 288 -3.41 11.70 -6.35
CA ILE A 288 -2.87 10.53 -7.04
C ILE A 288 -2.65 10.83 -8.53
N ALA A 289 -3.62 11.46 -9.20
CA ALA A 289 -3.50 11.83 -10.61
C ALA A 289 -2.35 12.82 -10.87
N ARG A 290 -2.12 13.78 -9.96
CA ARG A 290 -0.97 14.69 -10.04
C ARG A 290 0.35 13.96 -9.89
N LEU A 291 0.45 12.95 -9.01
CA LEU A 291 1.65 12.11 -8.93
C LEU A 291 1.87 11.33 -10.24
N TYR A 292 0.81 10.72 -10.78
CA TYR A 292 0.91 9.98 -12.04
C TYR A 292 1.29 10.87 -13.23
N SER A 293 0.79 12.11 -13.28
CA SER A 293 1.10 13.08 -14.34
C SER A 293 2.61 13.34 -14.49
N LYS A 294 3.42 13.11 -13.44
CA LYS A 294 4.88 13.23 -13.50
C LYS A 294 5.51 12.28 -14.50
N THR A 295 4.89 11.14 -14.79
CA THR A 295 5.36 10.22 -15.84
C THR A 295 5.41 10.88 -17.23
N TYR A 296 4.59 11.91 -17.48
CA TYR A 296 4.53 12.63 -18.75
C TYR A 296 5.36 13.93 -18.76
N ALA A 297 6.02 14.28 -17.66
CA ALA A 297 6.83 15.48 -17.60
C ALA A 297 8.03 15.37 -18.56
N LYS A 298 8.23 16.40 -19.39
CA LYS A 298 9.34 16.45 -20.35
C LYS A 298 10.68 16.33 -19.62
N SER A 299 11.48 15.34 -19.99
CA SER A 299 12.82 15.09 -19.45
C SER A 299 13.85 15.15 -20.58
N ILE A 300 13.99 16.32 -21.22
CA ILE A 300 14.82 16.51 -22.42
C ILE A 300 16.25 15.99 -22.15
N ASN A 301 16.63 14.93 -22.85
CA ASN A 301 17.94 14.27 -22.82
C ASN A 301 18.45 13.80 -21.44
N ASN A 302 17.59 13.69 -20.42
CA ASN A 302 17.96 13.19 -19.10
C ASN A 302 17.19 11.91 -18.73
N GLY A 303 17.73 10.76 -19.16
CA GLY A 303 17.14 9.45 -18.86
C GLY A 303 17.09 9.10 -17.36
N TYR A 304 17.90 9.74 -16.50
CA TYR A 304 17.78 9.56 -15.05
C TYR A 304 16.55 10.28 -14.51
N LEU A 305 16.35 11.56 -14.89
CA LEU A 305 15.16 12.32 -14.53
C LEU A 305 13.89 11.62 -15.02
N GLU A 306 13.94 11.02 -16.22
CA GLU A 306 12.85 10.20 -16.75
C GLU A 306 12.52 9.01 -15.83
N THR A 307 13.53 8.27 -15.38
CA THR A 307 13.34 7.16 -14.44
C THR A 307 12.78 7.64 -13.09
N ILE A 308 13.23 8.79 -12.57
CA ILE A 308 12.70 9.36 -11.32
C ILE A 308 11.25 9.83 -11.49
N ASN A 309 10.91 10.48 -12.60
CA ASN A 309 9.52 10.82 -12.96
C ASN A 309 8.62 9.58 -12.97
N ASN A 310 9.11 8.51 -13.59
CA ASN A 310 8.44 7.22 -13.66
C ASN A 310 8.30 6.56 -12.27
N LEU A 311 9.31 6.65 -11.42
CA LEU A 311 9.28 6.17 -10.04
C LEU A 311 8.23 6.92 -9.21
N VAL A 312 8.17 8.26 -9.31
CA VAL A 312 7.13 9.09 -8.66
C VAL A 312 5.74 8.69 -9.16
N GLY A 313 5.59 8.44 -10.46
CA GLY A 313 4.36 7.87 -11.02
C GLY A 313 4.03 6.47 -10.48
N GLY A 314 5.05 5.66 -10.18
CA GLY A 314 4.89 4.36 -9.52
C GLY A 314 4.24 4.46 -8.14
N PHE A 315 4.58 5.49 -7.35
CA PHE A 315 3.87 5.77 -6.09
C PHE A 315 2.38 6.03 -6.33
N ALA A 316 1.99 6.65 -7.44
CA ALA A 316 0.58 6.88 -7.75
C ALA A 316 -0.18 5.56 -7.94
N PHE A 317 0.32 4.63 -8.74
CA PHE A 317 -0.31 3.32 -8.91
C PHE A 317 -0.27 2.48 -7.63
N TYR A 318 0.83 2.52 -6.90
CA TYR A 318 0.93 1.86 -5.61
C TYR A 318 -0.13 2.38 -4.65
N LEU A 319 -0.30 3.70 -4.54
CA LEU A 319 -1.34 4.31 -3.72
C LEU A 319 -2.73 3.94 -4.23
N LEU A 320 -2.94 3.94 -5.55
CA LEU A 320 -4.23 3.59 -6.14
C LEU A 320 -4.66 2.17 -5.75
N PHE A 321 -3.73 1.21 -5.84
CA PHE A 321 -3.95 -0.19 -5.48
C PHE A 321 -4.02 -0.41 -3.97
N THR A 322 -3.05 0.08 -3.20
CA THR A 322 -2.99 -0.14 -1.74
C THR A 322 -4.06 0.61 -0.97
N SER A 323 -4.66 1.67 -1.54
CA SER A 323 -5.85 2.30 -0.98
C SER A 323 -7.06 1.38 -0.98
N LEU A 324 -7.16 0.40 -1.88
CA LEU A 324 -8.26 -0.59 -1.84
C LEU A 324 -8.09 -1.59 -0.69
N ILE A 325 -6.84 -1.93 -0.33
CA ILE A 325 -6.56 -3.13 0.45
C ILE A 325 -6.05 -2.83 1.88
N ILE A 326 -5.25 -1.78 2.05
CA ILE A 326 -4.50 -1.48 3.29
C ILE A 326 -4.40 0.03 3.59
N SER A 327 -5.46 0.78 3.32
CA SER A 327 -5.63 2.20 3.65
C SER A 327 -4.69 3.18 2.92
N GLY A 328 -3.90 2.68 1.96
CA GLY A 328 -3.06 3.50 1.09
C GLY A 328 -2.11 4.41 1.86
N ILE A 329 -2.17 5.72 1.58
CA ILE A 329 -1.31 6.72 2.23
C ILE A 329 -1.59 6.88 3.73
N TYR A 330 -2.79 6.49 4.19
CA TYR A 330 -3.22 6.59 5.58
C TYR A 330 -2.89 5.34 6.40
N ASN A 331 -2.16 4.38 5.84
CA ASN A 331 -1.67 3.24 6.59
C ASN A 331 -0.72 3.71 7.70
N VAL A 332 -1.12 3.47 8.96
CA VAL A 332 -0.40 3.98 10.14
C VAL A 332 1.01 3.41 10.24
N ASN A 333 1.27 2.22 9.72
CA ASN A 333 2.56 1.54 9.83
C ASN A 333 3.47 1.78 8.62
N SER A 334 3.05 2.63 7.67
CA SER A 334 3.76 2.81 6.41
C SER A 334 4.76 3.97 6.44
N LEU A 335 5.98 3.70 5.97
CA LEU A 335 7.00 4.72 5.67
C LEU A 335 6.86 5.31 4.26
N LEU A 336 5.86 4.88 3.49
CA LEU A 336 5.66 5.30 2.11
C LEU A 336 5.59 6.83 1.92
N PRO A 337 4.86 7.60 2.75
CA PRO A 337 4.76 9.04 2.55
C PRO A 337 6.12 9.75 2.70
N PHE A 338 6.98 9.27 3.62
CA PHE A 338 8.35 9.78 3.77
C PHE A 338 9.20 9.49 2.52
N ILE A 339 9.19 8.25 2.04
CA ILE A 339 9.95 7.86 0.84
C ILE A 339 9.47 8.65 -0.39
N LEU A 340 8.15 8.82 -0.54
CA LEU A 340 7.55 9.66 -1.58
C LEU A 340 8.05 11.10 -1.49
N GLY A 341 8.04 11.71 -0.29
CA GLY A 341 8.55 13.05 -0.06
C GLY A 341 10.00 13.23 -0.48
N TYR A 342 10.86 12.26 -0.16
CA TYR A 342 12.25 12.24 -0.58
C TYR A 342 12.38 12.22 -2.11
N PHE A 343 11.66 11.33 -2.80
CA PHE A 343 11.73 11.24 -4.26
C PHE A 343 11.10 12.43 -4.99
N LEU A 344 10.10 13.10 -4.39
CA LEU A 344 9.60 14.38 -4.90
C LEU A 344 10.69 15.46 -4.85
N CYS A 345 11.53 15.47 -3.81
CA CYS A 345 12.66 16.39 -3.71
C CYS A 345 13.78 16.03 -4.71
N VAL A 346 14.15 14.75 -4.83
CA VAL A 346 15.11 14.29 -5.86
C VAL A 346 14.64 14.72 -7.24
N ASN A 347 13.37 14.51 -7.56
CA ASN A 347 12.76 14.95 -8.81
C ASN A 347 12.92 16.46 -9.03
N HIS A 348 12.62 17.26 -8.00
CA HIS A 348 12.73 18.71 -8.06
C HIS A 348 14.18 19.17 -8.28
N LEU A 349 15.13 18.64 -7.50
CA LEU A 349 16.55 19.02 -7.57
C LEU A 349 17.21 18.60 -8.88
N THR A 350 16.91 17.40 -9.39
CA THR A 350 17.41 16.94 -10.69
C THR A 350 16.83 17.79 -11.83
N ASN A 351 15.57 18.22 -11.74
CA ASN A 351 14.98 19.12 -12.75
C ASN A 351 15.65 20.51 -12.75
N LEU A 352 16.15 20.97 -11.59
CA LEU A 352 16.93 22.20 -11.46
C LEU A 352 18.43 22.00 -11.76
N ASN A 353 18.86 20.82 -12.21
CA ASN A 353 20.28 20.44 -12.38
C ASN A 353 21.14 20.67 -11.13
N ARG A 354 20.55 20.57 -9.92
CA ARG A 354 21.27 20.73 -8.65
C ARG A 354 21.91 19.44 -8.14
N ILE A 355 21.44 18.27 -8.60
CA ILE A 355 22.01 16.94 -8.27
C ILE A 355 21.85 15.97 -9.45
#